data_AF-T0YGY9-F1
#
_entry.id   AF-T0YGY9-F1
#
_cell.length_a   1.000
_cell.length_b   1.000
_cell.length_c   1.000
_cell.angle_alpha   90.00
_cell.angle_beta   90.00
_cell.angle_gamma   90.00
#
_symmetry.space_group_name_H-M   'P 1'
#
loop_
_entity.id
_entity.type
_entity.pdbx_description
1 polymer ?
#
loop_
_entity_poly.entity_id
_entity_poly.type
_entity_poly.pdbx_seq_one_letter_code
_entity_poly.pdbx_strand_id
1 'polypeptide(L)' 'MATLAYEPILWKSSDVVMPLVPMFHVHAWGAPYGVIMSGMKYVLPGRYDFNKLPQIMAKEGVNVSLMVPSIL' A
#
# COMPACT_ATOMS: atom_id res chain seq x y z
N MET A 1 -15.29 -23.63 -13.54
CA MET A 1 -14.29 -22.56 -13.34
C MET A 1 -14.97 -21.49 -12.48
N ALA A 2 -14.73 -21.46 -11.17
CA ALA A 2 -15.34 -20.45 -10.32
C ALA A 2 -14.64 -19.11 -10.61
N THR A 3 -15.28 -18.25 -11.40
CA THR A 3 -14.86 -16.86 -11.54
C THR A 3 -15.27 -16.14 -10.26
N LEU A 4 -14.32 -15.52 -9.57
CA LEU A 4 -14.66 -14.60 -8.49
C LEU A 4 -15.54 -13.50 -9.10
N ALA A 5 -16.76 -13.32 -8.58
CA ALA A 5 -17.69 -12.28 -9.05
C ALA A 5 -17.20 -10.85 -8.74
N TYR A 6 -16.07 -10.73 -8.03
CA TYR A 6 -15.48 -9.50 -7.55
C TYR A 6 -13.95 -9.64 -7.51
N GLU A 7 -13.24 -8.63 -8.02
CA GLU A 7 -11.79 -8.54 -7.91
C GLU A 7 -11.40 -8.44 -6.41
N PRO A 8 -10.69 -9.44 -5.84
CA PRO A 8 -10.43 -9.49 -4.39
C PRO A 8 -9.63 -8.29 -3.87
N ILE A 9 -8.92 -7.58 -4.76
CA ILE A 9 -8.18 -6.36 -4.48
C ILE A 9 -8.57 -5.32 -5.54
N LEU A 10 -9.29 -4.26 -5.15
CA LEU A 10 -9.71 -3.17 -6.04
C LEU A 10 -8.59 -2.16 -6.31
N TRP A 11 -7.41 -2.62 -6.71
CA TRP A 11 -6.33 -1.72 -7.12
C TRP A 11 -6.48 -1.32 -8.58
N LYS A 12 -6.23 -0.05 -8.86
CA LYS A 12 -6.15 0.53 -10.18
C LYS A 12 -4.70 0.89 -10.47
N SER A 13 -4.29 0.86 -11.74
CA SER A 13 -2.96 1.30 -12.15
C SER A 13 -2.64 2.75 -11.77
N SER A 14 -3.67 3.58 -11.57
CA SER A 14 -3.57 4.97 -11.10
C SER A 14 -3.36 5.11 -9.59
N ASP A 15 -3.46 4.02 -8.82
CA ASP A 15 -3.37 4.11 -7.37
C ASP A 15 -1.94 4.36 -6.90
N VAL A 16 -1.86 5.03 -5.75
CA VAL A 16 -0.61 5.36 -5.06
C VAL A 16 -0.61 4.62 -3.74
N VAL A 17 0.27 3.63 -3.63
CA VAL A 17 0.37 2.73 -2.48
C VAL A 17 1.47 3.19 -1.55
N MET A 18 1.15 3.29 -0.26
CA MET A 18 2.13 3.52 0.79
C MET A 18 1.99 2.45 1.88
N PRO A 19 2.83 1.40 1.88
CA PRO A 19 2.78 0.38 2.92
C PRO A 19 3.30 0.93 4.24
N LEU A 20 2.63 0.56 5.34
CA LEU A 20 3.05 0.85 6.70
C LEU A 20 3.50 -0.40 7.46
N VAL A 21 3.31 -1.60 6.87
CA VAL A 21 3.88 -2.84 7.39
C VAL A 21 5.41 -2.81 7.20
N PRO A 22 6.22 -3.05 8.26
CA PRO A 22 7.67 -3.08 8.13
C PRO A 22 8.16 -4.13 7.12
N MET A 23 9.12 -3.75 6.27
CA MET A 23 9.62 -4.59 5.17
C MET A 23 10.34 -5.88 5.61
N PHE A 24 10.75 -6.00 6.89
CA PHE A 24 11.31 -7.25 7.40
C PHE A 24 10.23 -8.31 7.69
N HIS A 25 8.94 -7.94 7.65
CA HIS A 25 7.83 -8.86 7.87
C HIS A 25 7.33 -9.41 6.53
N VAL A 26 7.17 -10.73 6.43
CA VAL A 26 6.66 -11.43 5.23
C VAL A 26 5.35 -10.84 4.67
N HIS A 27 4.48 -10.29 5.51
CA HIS A 27 3.23 -9.65 5.10
C HIS A 27 3.43 -8.40 4.21
N ALA A 28 4.63 -7.80 4.21
CA ALA A 28 4.94 -6.66 3.35
C ALA A 28 5.39 -7.06 1.93
N TRP A 29 5.79 -8.31 1.71
CA TRP A 29 6.55 -8.69 0.51
C TRP A 29 5.71 -8.86 -0.75
N GLY A 30 4.42 -9.19 -0.64
CA GLY A 30 3.55 -9.33 -1.81
C GLY A 30 3.27 -7.99 -2.52
N ALA A 31 3.26 -6.89 -1.76
CA ALA A 31 2.87 -5.58 -2.27
C ALA A 31 3.85 -5.00 -3.30
N PRO A 32 5.19 -4.99 -3.09
CA PRO A 32 6.14 -4.55 -4.11
C PRO A 32 5.91 -5.23 -5.47
N TYR A 33 5.69 -6.55 -5.49
CA TYR A 33 5.46 -7.28 -6.73
C TYR A 33 4.18 -6.81 -7.42
N GLY A 34 3.04 -6.80 -6.71
CA GLY A 34 1.77 -6.35 -7.27
C GLY A 34 1.80 -4.91 -7.77
N VAL A 35 2.30 -3.99 -6.94
CA VAL A 35 2.33 -2.55 -7.25
C VAL A 35 3.25 -2.25 -8.43
N ILE A 36 4.48 -2.78 -8.42
CA ILE A 36 5.47 -2.50 -9.47
C ILE A 36 5.04 -3.15 -10.79
N MET A 37 4.56 -4.40 -10.76
CA MET A 37 4.10 -5.09 -11.98
C MET A 37 2.85 -4.42 -12.59
N SER A 38 2.01 -3.78 -11.78
CA SER A 38 0.85 -3.02 -12.24
C SER A 38 1.16 -1.57 -12.65
N GLY A 39 2.42 -1.13 -12.58
CA GLY A 39 2.84 0.23 -12.93
C GLY A 39 2.36 1.31 -11.95
N MET A 40 1.94 0.90 -10.75
CA MET A 40 1.44 1.79 -9.70
C MET A 40 2.59 2.50 -8.98
N LYS A 41 2.30 3.65 -8.36
CA LYS A 41 3.29 4.39 -7.57
C LYS A 41 3.43 3.75 -6.19
N TYR A 42 4.67 3.43 -5.80
CA TYR A 42 5.01 2.83 -4.51
C TYR A 42 5.81 3.81 -3.65
N VAL A 43 5.21 4.32 -2.57
CA VAL A 43 5.80 5.32 -1.67
C VAL A 43 6.34 4.64 -0.42
N LEU A 44 7.63 4.81 -0.14
CA LEU A 44 8.27 4.28 1.07
C LEU A 44 8.43 5.39 2.12
N PRO A 45 7.62 5.42 3.19
CA PRO A 45 7.66 6.52 4.17
C PRO A 45 8.82 6.42 5.17
N GLY A 46 9.58 5.33 5.15
CA GLY A 46 10.64 5.07 6.11
C GLY A 46 10.09 4.65 7.47
N ARG A 47 10.58 5.28 8.55
CA ARG A 47 10.17 4.95 9.92
C ARG A 47 8.77 5.51 10.21
N TYR A 48 7.95 4.75 10.95
CA TYR A 48 6.65 5.21 11.40
C TYR A 48 6.76 6.47 12.27
N ASP A 49 6.06 7.53 11.86
CA ASP A 49 5.95 8.80 12.57
C ASP A 49 4.54 9.37 12.32
N PHE A 50 3.70 9.35 13.36
CA PHE A 50 2.28 9.72 13.26
C PHE A 50 2.05 11.12 12.68
N ASN A 51 2.96 12.07 12.94
CA ASN A 51 2.80 13.45 12.47
C ASN A 51 3.26 13.62 11.00
N LYS A 52 4.19 12.79 10.54
CA LYS A 52 4.75 12.90 9.18
C LYS A 52 3.99 12.08 8.16
N LEU A 53 3.46 10.92 8.54
CA LEU A 53 2.78 10.02 7.60
C LEU A 53 1.62 10.71 6.86
N PRO A 54 0.70 11.44 7.51
CA PRO A 54 -0.37 12.15 6.80
C PRO A 54 0.14 13.21 5.83
N GLN A 55 1.27 13.87 6.16
CA GLN A 55 1.89 14.88 5.29
C GLN A 55 2.48 14.22 4.03
N ILE A 56 3.14 13.07 4.19
CA ILE A 56 3.65 12.28 3.07
C ILE A 56 2.48 11.76 2.21
N MET A 57 1.41 11.26 2.84
CA MET A 57 0.21 10.78 2.14
C MET A 57 -0.42 11.87 1.30
N ALA A 58 -0.62 13.07 1.87
CA ALA A 58 -1.18 14.21 1.17
C ALA A 58 -0.28 14.69 0.03
N LYS A 59 1.04 14.78 0.27
CA LYS A 59 2.02 15.21 -0.73
C LYS A 59 2.10 14.25 -1.91
N GLU A 60 2.10 12.95 -1.64
CA GLU A 60 2.32 11.92 -2.66
C GLU A 60 1.04 11.44 -3.34
N GLY A 61 -0.13 11.81 -2.81
CA GLY A 61 -1.46 11.42 -3.32
C GLY A 61 -1.85 9.98 -2.95
N VAL A 62 -1.41 9.49 -1.79
CA VAL A 62 -1.64 8.11 -1.35
C VAL A 62 -3.13 7.83 -1.17
N ASN A 63 -3.62 6.78 -1.82
CA ASN A 63 -5.02 6.36 -1.74
C ASN A 63 -5.19 4.89 -1.30
N VAL A 64 -4.08 4.14 -1.16
CA VAL A 64 -4.06 2.77 -0.67
C VAL A 64 -2.94 2.61 0.36
N SER A 65 -3.25 1.98 1.49
CA SER A 65 -2.27 1.63 2.53
C SER A 65 -2.45 0.19 3.00
N LEU A 66 -1.34 -0.42 3.39
CA LEU A 66 -1.30 -1.74 4.00
C LEU A 66 -0.85 -1.56 5.44
N MET A 67 -1.69 -1.95 6.39
CA MET A 67 -1.52 -1.66 7.81
C MET A 67 -2.05 -2.79 8.69
N VAL A 68 -1.61 -2.77 9.95
CA VAL A 68 -2.16 -3.61 11.02
C VAL A 68 -3.17 -2.82 11.84
N PRO A 69 -4.12 -3.48 12.53
CA PRO A 69 -5.18 -2.78 13.28
C PRO A 69 -4.69 -1.76 14.31
N SER A 70 -3.51 -1.98 14.91
CA SER A 70 -2.93 -1.07 15.92
C SER A 70 -2.53 0.32 15.41
N ILE A 71 -2.62 0.56 14.10
CA ILE A 71 -2.34 1.86 13.47
C ILE A 71 -3.60 2.74 13.41
N LEU A 72 -4.81 2.16 13.59
CA LEU A 72 -6.08 2.90 13.74
C LEU A 72 -6.17 3.54 15.12
#